data_AF-A0A8B3LES5-F1
#
_entry.id   AF-A0A8B3LES5-F1
#
_cell.length_a   1.000
_cell.length_b   1.000
_cell.length_c   1.000
_cell.angle_alpha   90.00
_cell.angle_beta   90.00
_cell.angle_gamma   90.00
#
_symmetry.space_group_name_H-M   'P 1'
#
loop_
_entity.id
_entity.type
_entity.pdbx_description
1 polymer ?
#
loop_
_entity_poly.entity_id
_entity_poly.type
_entity_poly.pdbx_seq_one_letter_code
_entity_poly.pdbx_strand_id
1 'polypeptide(L)'
;RHYGIVYDNLVAAMRAELPKTVRFVAGRVSAVEAGPERQRVSIIGQPDVTARLLVLATGMGDILRRDVGIERRFVHQRQSLTFGFNVRPAGASAFKHPALTYYGERVSDGIDYLNFFPAGGVTRANLFVFREHTDPWVKALRDRPRETLIETLPGLLKTFGDFEVIDRVSSWLTDITVAENCKRDGVVLIGDAYQTSCPAAGTGVSRLLTDVERLCMVHVPQWMASPGMAAAKIAAFYDDPMKQAMDERGLELANFRRSLTIDTDLRWRARRQVHFSRRRILHEIDKFSPSFAARLRGLKRPQVEAVT
;
A
#
# COMPACT_ATOMS: atom_id res chain seq x y z
N ARG A 1 -18.18 6.21 -10.81
CA ARG A 1 -18.29 4.81 -10.35
C ARG A 1 -17.09 4.54 -9.44
N HIS A 2 -17.32 4.00 -8.24
CA HIS A 2 -16.25 3.58 -7.33
C HIS A 2 -16.07 2.07 -7.49
N TYR A 3 -14.83 1.62 -7.72
CA TYR A 3 -14.52 0.21 -7.88
C TYR A 3 -13.66 -0.23 -6.70
N GLY A 4 -14.22 -1.09 -5.85
CA GLY A 4 -13.44 -1.87 -4.89
C GLY A 4 -12.95 -3.15 -5.54
N ILE A 5 -11.68 -3.46 -5.37
CA ILE A 5 -11.07 -4.68 -5.88
C ILE A 5 -10.58 -5.50 -4.70
N VAL A 6 -10.96 -6.77 -4.66
CA VAL A 6 -10.37 -7.75 -3.74
C VAL A 6 -9.05 -8.21 -4.35
N TYR A 7 -7.94 -8.00 -3.64
CA TYR A 7 -6.59 -8.29 -4.16
C TYR A 7 -6.44 -9.73 -4.61
N ASP A 8 -6.99 -10.70 -3.87
CA ASP A 8 -6.90 -12.13 -4.23
C ASP A 8 -7.54 -12.40 -5.60
N ASN A 9 -8.70 -11.79 -5.89
CA ASN A 9 -9.36 -11.92 -7.18
C ASN A 9 -8.55 -11.25 -8.30
N LEU A 10 -7.95 -10.08 -8.02
CA LEU A 10 -7.08 -9.41 -8.99
C LEU A 10 -5.86 -10.27 -9.33
N VAL A 11 -5.17 -10.80 -8.32
CA VAL A 11 -3.99 -11.65 -8.50
C VAL A 11 -4.37 -12.96 -9.21
N ALA A 12 -5.51 -13.56 -8.87
CA ALA A 12 -6.00 -14.75 -9.55
C ALA A 12 -6.31 -14.48 -11.03
N ALA A 13 -6.97 -13.36 -11.35
CA ALA A 13 -7.22 -12.95 -12.72
C ALA A 13 -5.91 -12.70 -13.48
N MET A 14 -4.97 -11.95 -12.90
CA MET A 14 -3.65 -11.73 -13.51
C MET A 14 -2.88 -13.04 -13.75
N ARG A 15 -2.99 -14.02 -12.85
CA ARG A 15 -2.35 -15.33 -13.00
C ARG A 15 -2.99 -16.15 -14.12
N ALA A 16 -4.32 -16.06 -14.28
CA ALA A 16 -5.05 -16.76 -15.35
C ALA A 16 -4.67 -16.23 -16.75
N GLU A 17 -4.30 -14.96 -16.84
CA GLU A 17 -3.87 -14.30 -18.09
C GLU A 17 -2.38 -14.50 -18.42
N LEU A 18 -1.63 -15.27 -17.61
CA LEU A 18 -0.21 -15.53 -17.92
C LEU A 18 -0.06 -16.30 -19.23
N PRO A 19 0.83 -15.88 -20.14
CA PRO A 19 1.04 -16.59 -21.40
C PRO A 19 1.65 -17.97 -21.13
N LYS A 20 1.37 -18.93 -22.02
CA LYS A 20 1.89 -20.32 -21.91
C LYS A 20 3.42 -20.43 -21.86
N THR A 21 4.12 -19.37 -22.26
CA THR A 21 5.59 -19.25 -22.16
C THR A 21 6.09 -19.07 -20.73
N VAL A 22 5.22 -18.68 -19.79
CA VAL A 22 5.56 -18.52 -18.37
C VAL A 22 5.34 -19.84 -17.64
N ARG A 23 6.42 -20.41 -17.11
CA ARG A 23 6.35 -21.62 -16.26
C ARG A 23 5.93 -21.25 -14.84
N PHE A 24 4.70 -21.60 -14.46
CA PHE A 24 4.24 -21.49 -13.07
C PHE A 24 4.64 -22.74 -12.27
N VAL A 25 5.35 -22.55 -11.15
CA VAL A 25 5.76 -23.62 -10.25
C VAL A 25 5.17 -23.37 -8.87
N ALA A 26 4.28 -24.25 -8.42
CA ALA A 26 3.70 -24.20 -7.08
C ALA A 26 4.61 -24.97 -6.11
N GLY A 27 5.20 -24.28 -5.14
CA GLY A 27 6.08 -24.90 -4.15
C GLY A 27 6.52 -23.93 -3.06
N ARG A 28 7.09 -24.47 -1.98
CA ARG A 28 7.72 -23.67 -0.93
C ARG A 28 9.22 -23.58 -1.20
N VAL A 29 9.70 -22.37 -1.44
CA VAL A 29 11.14 -22.10 -1.55
C VAL A 29 11.79 -22.23 -0.18
N SER A 30 12.88 -22.98 -0.08
CA SER A 30 13.64 -23.18 1.17
C SER A 30 14.93 -22.38 1.22
N ALA A 31 15.54 -22.11 0.07
CA ALA A 31 16.78 -21.35 -0.03
C ALA A 31 16.91 -20.68 -1.39
N VAL A 32 17.68 -19.59 -1.43
CA VAL A 32 18.11 -18.95 -2.68
C VAL A 32 19.60 -18.65 -2.66
N GLU A 33 20.25 -18.82 -3.81
CA GLU A 33 21.64 -18.42 -4.03
C GLU A 33 21.71 -17.49 -5.23
N ALA A 34 22.55 -16.47 -5.16
CA ALA A 34 22.77 -15.54 -6.24
C ALA A 34 24.26 -15.33 -6.50
N GLY A 35 24.63 -15.31 -7.77
CA GLY A 35 25.98 -15.03 -8.23
C GLY A 35 25.98 -14.25 -9.54
N PRO A 36 27.17 -13.94 -10.09
CA PRO A 36 27.32 -13.03 -11.21
C PRO A 36 26.79 -13.59 -12.52
N GLU A 37 26.53 -14.89 -12.64
CA GLU A 37 26.05 -15.50 -13.89
C GLU A 37 24.67 -16.16 -13.75
N ARG A 38 24.47 -16.91 -12.65
CA ARG A 38 23.24 -17.63 -12.39
C ARG A 38 22.83 -17.57 -10.94
N GLN A 39 21.55 -17.80 -10.72
CA GLN A 39 20.90 -17.89 -9.42
C GLN A 39 20.23 -19.24 -9.32
N ARG A 40 20.11 -19.74 -8.10
CA ARG A 40 19.49 -21.02 -7.78
C ARG A 40 18.38 -20.78 -6.78
N VAL A 41 17.24 -21.42 -7.02
CA VAL A 41 16.08 -21.44 -6.12
C VAL A 41 15.80 -22.88 -5.76
N SER A 42 15.98 -23.22 -4.48
CA SER A 42 15.68 -24.56 -3.97
C SER A 42 14.26 -24.62 -3.45
N ILE A 43 13.52 -25.64 -3.90
CA ILE A 43 12.09 -25.82 -3.62
C ILE A 43 11.92 -27.16 -2.91
N ILE A 44 11.24 -27.16 -1.76
CA ILE A 44 11.07 -28.38 -0.95
C ILE A 44 10.39 -29.48 -1.77
N GLY A 45 11.06 -30.62 -1.87
CA GLY A 45 10.56 -31.80 -2.58
C GLY A 45 10.49 -31.67 -4.09
N GLN A 46 11.18 -30.68 -4.68
CA GLN A 46 11.19 -30.45 -6.14
C GLN A 46 12.62 -30.16 -6.63
N PRO A 47 12.90 -30.34 -7.93
CA PRO A 47 14.16 -29.93 -8.52
C PRO A 47 14.41 -28.43 -8.37
N ASP A 48 15.67 -28.06 -8.21
CA ASP A 48 16.09 -26.65 -8.20
C ASP A 48 15.71 -25.95 -9.51
N VAL A 49 15.42 -24.65 -9.40
CA VAL A 49 15.24 -23.76 -10.54
C VAL A 49 16.45 -22.86 -10.67
N THR A 50 17.07 -22.83 -11.85
CA THR A 50 18.17 -21.91 -12.16
C THR A 50 17.73 -20.79 -13.08
N ALA A 51 18.19 -19.57 -12.83
CA ALA A 51 17.88 -18.39 -13.64
C ALA A 51 19.13 -17.55 -13.94
N ARG A 52 18.97 -16.48 -14.73
CA ARG A 52 19.95 -15.38 -14.91
C ARG A 52 19.66 -14.16 -14.04
N LEU A 53 18.41 -14.00 -13.59
CA LEU A 53 17.97 -12.99 -12.65
C LEU A 53 16.96 -13.62 -11.68
N LEU A 54 17.09 -13.31 -10.39
CA LEU A 54 16.11 -13.62 -9.35
C LEU A 54 15.39 -12.33 -8.93
N VAL A 55 14.06 -12.31 -9.04
CA VAL A 55 13.21 -11.21 -8.56
C VAL A 55 12.47 -11.67 -7.32
N LEU A 56 12.84 -11.12 -6.16
CA LEU A 56 12.16 -11.39 -4.89
C LEU A 56 10.96 -10.47 -4.72
N ALA A 57 9.76 -11.03 -4.91
CA ALA A 57 8.47 -10.39 -4.70
C ALA A 57 7.73 -11.01 -3.49
N THR A 58 8.46 -11.34 -2.43
CA THR A 58 7.99 -12.12 -1.27
C THR A 58 7.18 -11.30 -0.25
N GLY A 59 6.81 -10.06 -0.58
CA GLY A 59 6.22 -9.12 0.36
C GLY A 59 7.10 -8.95 1.61
N MET A 60 6.48 -8.95 2.79
CA MET A 60 7.20 -8.80 4.07
C MET A 60 7.99 -10.05 4.51
N GLY A 61 8.02 -11.13 3.73
CA GLY A 61 8.82 -12.31 4.01
C GLY A 61 10.32 -11.98 4.07
N ASP A 62 11.01 -12.43 5.13
CA ASP A 62 12.41 -12.06 5.42
C ASP A 62 13.42 -13.19 5.12
N ILE A 63 12.96 -14.44 5.05
CA ILE A 63 13.86 -15.61 5.04
C ILE A 63 14.79 -15.59 3.83
N LEU A 64 14.24 -15.50 2.61
CA LEU A 64 15.02 -15.70 1.39
C LEU A 64 16.05 -14.60 1.11
N ARG A 65 15.77 -13.35 1.52
CA ARG A 65 16.73 -12.27 1.28
C ARG A 65 17.96 -12.36 2.21
N ARG A 66 17.82 -13.02 3.37
CA ARG A 66 18.96 -13.26 4.27
C ARG A 66 19.98 -14.23 3.65
N ASP A 67 19.53 -15.21 2.86
CA ASP A 67 20.41 -16.15 2.15
C ASP A 67 21.39 -15.44 1.21
N VAL A 68 21.00 -14.29 0.68
CA VAL A 68 21.83 -13.45 -0.20
C VAL A 68 22.48 -12.27 0.51
N GLY A 69 22.46 -12.24 1.85
CA GLY A 69 23.09 -11.19 2.66
C GLY A 69 22.43 -9.81 2.55
N ILE A 70 21.12 -9.79 2.28
CA ILE A 70 20.29 -8.58 2.27
C ILE A 70 19.53 -8.50 3.59
N GLU A 71 19.64 -7.36 4.26
CA GLU A 71 19.12 -7.15 5.61
C GLU A 71 17.90 -6.23 5.64
N ARG A 72 17.21 -6.21 6.78
CA ARG A 72 16.12 -5.26 7.06
C ARG A 72 16.61 -4.13 7.93
N ARG A 73 16.40 -2.90 7.49
CA ARG A 73 16.42 -1.74 8.39
C ARG A 73 15.00 -1.27 8.68
N PHE A 74 14.72 -1.01 9.96
CA PHE A 74 13.50 -0.33 10.37
C PHE A 74 13.67 1.17 10.18
N VAL A 75 12.80 1.76 9.36
CA VAL A 75 12.67 3.22 9.22
C VAL A 75 11.75 3.76 10.29
N HIS A 76 10.62 3.07 10.54
CA HIS A 76 9.69 3.41 11.61
C HIS A 76 8.96 2.16 12.08
N GLN A 77 9.08 1.83 13.36
CA GLN A 77 8.34 0.73 13.97
C GLN A 77 6.91 1.17 14.31
N ARG A 78 5.93 0.29 14.11
CA ARG A 78 4.52 0.52 14.44
C ARG A 78 3.98 1.80 13.80
N GLN A 79 4.30 1.99 12.52
CA GLN A 79 3.94 3.17 11.76
C GLN A 79 2.44 3.42 11.78
N SER A 80 1.63 2.38 11.54
CA SER A 80 0.17 2.49 11.48
C SER A 80 -0.49 1.17 11.85
N LEU A 81 -1.69 1.27 12.39
CA LEU A 81 -2.57 0.15 12.62
C LEU A 81 -3.77 0.30 11.69
N THR A 82 -4.09 -0.77 10.98
CA THR A 82 -5.13 -0.75 9.95
C THR A 82 -6.14 -1.83 10.22
N PHE A 83 -7.40 -1.57 9.92
CA PHE A 83 -8.48 -2.53 10.10
C PHE A 83 -9.29 -2.67 8.83
N GLY A 84 -9.78 -3.89 8.61
CA GLY A 84 -10.62 -4.22 7.48
C GLY A 84 -11.80 -5.07 7.94
N PHE A 85 -13.00 -4.67 7.53
CA PHE A 85 -14.25 -5.40 7.80
C PHE A 85 -15.29 -5.00 6.76
N ASN A 86 -16.39 -5.73 6.69
CA ASN A 86 -17.50 -5.47 5.79
C ASN A 86 -18.73 -5.02 6.58
N VAL A 87 -19.52 -4.16 5.95
CA VAL A 87 -20.76 -3.62 6.52
C VAL A 87 -21.93 -3.71 5.54
N ARG A 88 -23.14 -3.71 6.09
CA ARG A 88 -24.40 -3.53 5.35
C ARG A 88 -25.28 -2.49 6.04
N PRO A 89 -26.22 -1.84 5.33
CA PRO A 89 -27.13 -0.90 5.96
C PRO A 89 -28.00 -1.58 7.02
N ALA A 90 -28.19 -0.93 8.16
CA ALA A 90 -29.10 -1.42 9.20
C ALA A 90 -30.52 -0.87 8.92
N GLY A 91 -31.47 -1.75 8.59
CA GLY A 91 -32.87 -1.38 8.37
C GLY A 91 -33.17 -0.56 7.10
N ALA A 92 -32.17 -0.28 6.27
CA ALA A 92 -32.32 0.43 4.99
C ALA A 92 -31.91 -0.47 3.81
N SER A 93 -32.40 -0.15 2.61
CA SER A 93 -32.01 -0.86 1.38
C SER A 93 -30.64 -0.43 0.83
N ALA A 94 -30.16 0.77 1.21
CA ALA A 94 -28.87 1.33 0.77
C ALA A 94 -28.33 2.37 1.76
N PHE A 95 -27.01 2.62 1.69
CA PHE A 95 -26.36 3.74 2.38
C PHE A 95 -26.64 5.07 1.70
N LYS A 96 -26.51 6.18 2.45
CA LYS A 96 -26.69 7.56 1.92
C LYS A 96 -25.69 7.89 0.81
N HIS A 97 -24.51 7.29 0.89
CA HIS A 97 -23.44 7.42 -0.09
C HIS A 97 -22.92 6.04 -0.48
N PRO A 98 -22.73 5.74 -1.78
CA PRO A 98 -22.20 4.45 -2.22
C PRO A 98 -20.74 4.24 -1.79
N ALA A 99 -19.98 5.32 -1.59
CA ALA A 99 -18.65 5.31 -1.01
C ALA A 99 -18.45 6.57 -0.16
N LEU A 100 -17.64 6.48 0.90
CA LEU A 100 -17.38 7.58 1.83
C LEU A 100 -15.97 7.49 2.40
N THR A 101 -15.24 8.59 2.42
CA THR A 101 -14.05 8.78 3.26
C THR A 101 -14.42 9.66 4.43
N TYR A 102 -14.38 9.12 5.64
CA TYR A 102 -14.69 9.83 6.89
C TYR A 102 -13.41 9.99 7.72
N TYR A 103 -13.09 11.20 8.14
CA TYR A 103 -11.89 11.50 8.92
C TYR A 103 -12.18 11.44 10.41
N GLY A 104 -11.15 11.21 11.24
CA GLY A 104 -11.26 11.39 12.69
C GLY A 104 -11.81 12.78 13.02
N GLU A 105 -12.70 12.85 14.01
CA GLU A 105 -13.36 14.11 14.40
C GLU A 105 -12.49 14.92 15.36
N ARG A 106 -11.60 14.25 16.09
CA ARG A 106 -10.66 14.82 17.06
C ARG A 106 -9.27 14.18 16.88
N VAL A 107 -8.24 14.92 17.28
CA VAL A 107 -6.86 14.40 17.29
C VAL A 107 -6.72 13.19 18.21
N SER A 108 -7.42 13.19 19.36
CA SER A 108 -7.46 12.09 20.33
C SER A 108 -8.01 10.77 19.79
N ASP A 109 -8.76 10.82 18.68
CA ASP A 109 -9.29 9.63 18.05
C ASP A 109 -8.15 8.78 17.48
N GLY A 110 -7.04 9.43 17.06
CA GLY A 110 -5.93 8.78 16.39
C GLY A 110 -6.32 8.18 15.03
N ILE A 111 -7.49 8.51 14.51
CA ILE A 111 -8.02 8.01 13.25
C ILE A 111 -7.56 8.95 12.12
N ASP A 112 -6.82 8.40 11.16
CA ASP A 112 -6.53 9.14 9.94
C ASP A 112 -7.81 9.23 9.12
N TYR A 113 -8.35 8.08 8.70
CA TYR A 113 -9.64 8.02 8.01
C TYR A 113 -10.21 6.60 8.00
N LEU A 114 -11.52 6.54 7.77
CA LEU A 114 -12.34 5.38 7.53
C LEU A 114 -12.92 5.47 6.11
N ASN A 115 -12.62 4.49 5.27
CA ASN A 115 -13.14 4.39 3.92
C ASN A 115 -14.22 3.32 3.82
N PHE A 116 -15.38 3.69 3.31
CA PHE A 116 -16.44 2.79 2.86
C PHE A 116 -16.50 2.78 1.34
N PHE A 117 -16.55 1.60 0.72
CA PHE A 117 -16.73 1.48 -0.72
C PHE A 117 -17.31 0.10 -1.09
N PRO A 118 -18.01 -0.02 -2.23
CA PRO A 118 -18.57 -1.30 -2.67
C PRO A 118 -17.46 -2.25 -3.12
N ALA A 119 -17.47 -3.49 -2.65
CA ALA A 119 -16.58 -4.56 -3.09
C ALA A 119 -17.29 -5.91 -2.99
N GLY A 120 -17.40 -6.65 -4.09
CA GLY A 120 -17.93 -8.02 -4.07
C GLY A 120 -19.37 -8.16 -3.52
N GLY A 121 -20.26 -7.20 -3.80
CA GLY A 121 -21.65 -7.22 -3.32
C GLY A 121 -21.86 -6.77 -1.87
N VAL A 122 -20.79 -6.46 -1.14
CA VAL A 122 -20.83 -5.86 0.20
C VAL A 122 -20.19 -4.47 0.20
N THR A 123 -20.33 -3.73 1.30
CA THR A 123 -19.58 -2.49 1.49
C THR A 123 -18.36 -2.77 2.37
N ARG A 124 -17.17 -2.62 1.80
CA ARG A 124 -15.89 -2.74 2.51
C ARG A 124 -15.64 -1.49 3.33
N ALA A 125 -15.24 -1.68 4.58
CA ALA A 125 -14.71 -0.65 5.47
C ALA A 125 -13.21 -0.88 5.69
N ASN A 126 -12.40 0.13 5.40
CA ASN A 126 -10.97 0.16 5.72
C ASN A 126 -10.69 1.34 6.65
N LEU A 127 -10.20 1.06 7.85
CA LEU A 127 -9.90 2.05 8.88
C LEU A 127 -8.39 2.16 9.09
N PHE A 128 -7.87 3.38 9.07
CA PHE A 128 -6.45 3.65 9.26
C PHE A 128 -6.25 4.51 10.49
N VAL A 129 -5.47 4.01 11.46
CA VAL A 129 -5.25 4.68 12.74
C VAL A 129 -3.77 4.71 13.12
N PHE A 130 -3.43 5.69 13.94
CA PHE A 130 -2.12 5.89 14.55
C PHE A 130 -2.27 5.75 16.07
N ARG A 131 -2.69 4.56 16.51
CA ARG A 131 -2.83 4.18 17.93
C ARG A 131 -1.92 3.00 18.24
N GLU A 132 -1.55 2.86 19.51
CA GLU A 132 -0.81 1.68 19.96
C GLU A 132 -1.67 0.42 19.88
N HIS A 133 -1.06 -0.71 19.55
CA HIS A 133 -1.77 -1.99 19.43
C HIS A 133 -2.35 -2.51 20.76
N THR A 134 -1.81 -2.07 21.89
CA THR A 134 -2.26 -2.38 23.24
C THR A 134 -3.34 -1.43 23.77
N ASP A 135 -3.70 -0.41 23.00
CA ASP A 135 -4.73 0.55 23.38
C ASP A 135 -6.08 -0.17 23.61
N PRO A 136 -6.77 0.05 24.75
CA PRO A 136 -8.07 -0.56 25.01
C PRO A 136 -9.10 -0.31 23.91
N TRP A 137 -9.00 0.83 23.21
CA TRP A 137 -9.84 1.14 22.06
C TRP A 137 -9.67 0.12 20.91
N VAL A 138 -8.46 -0.37 20.68
CA VAL A 138 -8.18 -1.39 19.64
C VAL A 138 -8.88 -2.71 19.98
N LYS A 139 -8.88 -3.09 21.26
CA LYS A 139 -9.63 -4.26 21.72
C LYS A 139 -11.13 -4.05 21.56
N ALA A 140 -11.65 -2.90 22.00
CA ALA A 140 -13.06 -2.55 21.88
C ALA A 140 -13.54 -2.57 20.42
N LEU A 141 -12.74 -2.05 19.49
CA LEU A 141 -13.06 -2.07 18.06
C LEU A 141 -13.18 -3.50 17.52
N ARG A 142 -12.37 -4.46 18.00
CA ARG A 142 -12.48 -5.85 17.56
C ARG A 142 -13.70 -6.55 18.14
N ASP A 143 -14.05 -6.24 19.39
CA ASP A 143 -15.14 -6.89 20.11
C ASP A 143 -16.53 -6.30 19.76
N ARG A 144 -16.60 -4.98 19.63
CA ARG A 144 -17.80 -4.16 19.44
C ARG A 144 -17.54 -3.05 18.41
N PRO A 145 -17.26 -3.40 17.14
CA PRO A 145 -16.78 -2.45 16.14
C PRO A 145 -17.75 -1.30 15.88
N ARG A 146 -19.04 -1.60 15.77
CA ARG A 146 -20.07 -0.61 15.47
C ARG A 146 -20.17 0.42 16.60
N GLU A 147 -20.34 -0.06 17.83
CA GLU A 147 -20.48 0.78 19.02
C GLU A 147 -19.24 1.65 19.19
N THR A 148 -18.05 1.04 19.12
CA THR A 148 -16.78 1.75 19.26
C THR A 148 -16.63 2.85 18.20
N LEU A 149 -17.00 2.58 16.95
CA LEU A 149 -16.95 3.58 15.88
C LEU A 149 -17.95 4.72 16.10
N ILE A 150 -19.17 4.45 16.54
CA ILE A 150 -20.19 5.48 16.78
C ILE A 150 -19.80 6.35 17.98
N GLU A 151 -19.30 5.74 19.05
CA GLU A 151 -18.80 6.45 20.24
C GLU A 151 -17.62 7.37 19.88
N THR A 152 -16.74 6.93 18.96
CA THR A 152 -15.56 7.68 18.54
C THR A 152 -15.87 8.74 17.47
N LEU A 153 -16.79 8.43 16.55
CA LEU A 153 -17.15 9.24 15.39
C LEU A 153 -18.66 9.55 15.40
N PRO A 154 -19.14 10.42 16.30
CA PRO A 154 -20.57 10.66 16.49
C PRO A 154 -21.29 11.21 15.25
N GLY A 155 -20.58 11.90 14.34
CA GLY A 155 -21.13 12.37 13.07
C GLY A 155 -21.26 11.29 11.98
N LEU A 156 -20.73 10.08 12.21
CA LEU A 156 -20.70 9.01 11.22
C LEU A 156 -22.11 8.56 10.82
N LEU A 157 -22.99 8.29 11.79
CA LEU A 157 -24.37 7.85 11.51
C LEU A 157 -25.15 8.91 10.72
N LYS A 158 -24.97 10.19 11.08
CA LYS A 158 -25.60 11.30 10.36
C LYS A 158 -25.15 11.33 8.89
N THR A 159 -23.88 11.08 8.63
CA THR A 159 -23.28 11.21 7.29
C THR A 159 -23.49 9.96 6.44
N PHE A 160 -23.23 8.77 6.97
CA PHE A 160 -23.22 7.51 6.23
C PHE A 160 -24.56 6.77 6.27
N GLY A 161 -25.29 6.90 7.38
CA GLY A 161 -26.41 6.04 7.74
C GLY A 161 -26.02 4.97 8.76
N ASP A 162 -27.02 4.28 9.29
CA ASP A 162 -26.80 3.18 10.22
C ASP A 162 -26.34 1.91 9.49
N PHE A 163 -25.55 1.08 10.16
CA PHE A 163 -24.88 -0.07 9.59
C PHE A 163 -24.74 -1.21 10.58
N GLU A 164 -24.65 -2.42 10.05
CA GLU A 164 -24.24 -3.63 10.76
C GLU A 164 -22.87 -4.06 10.24
N VAL A 165 -21.99 -4.50 11.15
CA VAL A 165 -20.72 -5.14 10.80
C VAL A 165 -20.99 -6.63 10.62
N ILE A 166 -20.67 -7.16 9.44
CA ILE A 166 -21.12 -8.51 9.04
C ILE A 166 -20.01 -9.55 9.03
N ASP A 167 -18.77 -9.15 9.30
CA ASP A 167 -17.64 -10.07 9.42
C ASP A 167 -16.71 -9.66 10.57
N ARG A 168 -15.73 -10.54 10.82
CA ARG A 168 -14.70 -10.27 11.84
C ARG A 168 -13.80 -9.13 11.37
N VAL A 169 -13.56 -8.19 12.28
CA VAL A 169 -12.56 -7.14 12.07
C VAL A 169 -11.17 -7.76 11.99
N SER A 170 -10.55 -7.68 10.81
CA SER A 170 -9.13 -7.97 10.64
C SER A 170 -8.31 -6.73 11.00
N SER A 171 -7.09 -6.93 11.51
CA SER A 171 -6.18 -5.84 11.83
C SER A 171 -4.77 -6.15 11.36
N TRP A 172 -4.06 -5.14 10.87
CA TRP A 172 -2.67 -5.24 10.44
C TRP A 172 -1.84 -4.09 11.02
N LEU A 173 -0.82 -4.44 11.81
CA LEU A 173 0.18 -3.50 12.31
C LEU A 173 1.32 -3.42 11.30
N THR A 174 1.62 -2.21 10.83
CA THR A 174 2.65 -2.00 9.81
C THR A 174 3.88 -1.36 10.41
N ASP A 175 5.05 -1.95 10.16
CA ASP A 175 6.35 -1.29 10.25
C ASP A 175 6.73 -0.74 8.88
N ILE A 176 7.41 0.41 8.85
CA ILE A 176 8.14 0.85 7.65
C ILE A 176 9.56 0.30 7.75
N THR A 177 9.93 -0.49 6.76
CA THR A 177 11.23 -1.14 6.64
C THR A 177 11.77 -0.95 5.23
N VAL A 178 13.09 -0.92 5.11
CA VAL A 178 13.81 -0.85 3.82
C VAL A 178 14.89 -1.93 3.83
N ALA A 179 15.08 -2.58 2.70
CA ALA A 179 16.11 -3.58 2.49
C ALA A 179 17.46 -2.90 2.26
N GLU A 180 18.49 -3.41 2.93
CA GLU A 180 19.86 -2.88 2.83
C GLU A 180 20.79 -3.90 2.20
N ASN A 181 21.94 -3.43 1.71
CA ASN A 181 22.91 -4.25 0.99
C ASN A 181 22.33 -4.91 -0.28
N CYS A 182 21.42 -4.21 -0.98
CA CYS A 182 20.69 -4.74 -2.13
C CYS A 182 21.49 -4.77 -3.45
N LYS A 183 22.59 -4.03 -3.55
CA LYS A 183 23.44 -3.95 -4.75
C LYS A 183 24.34 -5.19 -4.83
N ARG A 184 23.75 -6.34 -5.13
CA ARG A 184 24.40 -7.66 -5.18
C ARG A 184 24.15 -8.34 -6.51
N ASP A 185 24.97 -9.32 -6.83
CA ASP A 185 24.84 -10.06 -8.08
C ASP A 185 23.48 -10.77 -8.18
N GLY A 186 22.86 -10.73 -9.36
CA GLY A 186 21.81 -11.67 -9.73
C GLY A 186 20.44 -11.49 -9.09
N VAL A 187 20.25 -10.60 -8.11
CA VAL A 187 19.02 -10.52 -7.31
C VAL A 187 18.49 -9.10 -7.16
N VAL A 188 17.18 -8.93 -7.37
CA VAL A 188 16.44 -7.68 -7.10
C VAL A 188 15.25 -7.93 -6.20
N LEU A 189 14.89 -6.96 -5.37
CA LEU A 189 13.71 -6.98 -4.51
C LEU A 189 12.71 -5.94 -5.04
N ILE A 190 11.43 -6.30 -5.06
CA ILE A 190 10.36 -5.38 -5.49
C ILE A 190 9.24 -5.30 -4.45
N GLY A 191 8.50 -4.19 -4.49
CA GLY A 191 7.38 -3.97 -3.58
C GLY A 191 7.80 -4.07 -2.12
N ASP A 192 6.99 -4.73 -1.31
CA ASP A 192 7.21 -4.83 0.14
C ASP A 192 8.42 -5.70 0.53
N ALA A 193 9.00 -6.44 -0.41
CA ALA A 193 10.29 -7.12 -0.17
C ALA A 193 11.43 -6.10 -0.03
N TYR A 194 11.41 -5.04 -0.85
CA TYR A 194 12.40 -3.96 -0.81
C TYR A 194 12.06 -2.93 0.26
N GLN A 195 10.89 -2.29 0.21
CA GLN A 195 10.47 -1.26 1.17
C GLN A 195 9.02 -1.50 1.55
N THR A 196 8.63 -1.49 2.82
CA THR A 196 7.20 -1.61 3.17
C THR A 196 6.49 -0.26 3.06
N SER A 197 5.21 -0.28 2.66
CA SER A 197 4.40 0.94 2.53
C SER A 197 3.43 1.12 3.69
N CYS A 198 3.26 2.35 4.17
CA CYS A 198 2.18 2.69 5.10
C CYS A 198 0.83 2.62 4.35
N PRO A 199 -0.11 1.73 4.73
CA PRO A 199 -1.37 1.61 3.99
C PRO A 199 -2.20 2.90 4.03
N ALA A 200 -2.09 3.69 5.11
CA ALA A 200 -2.75 4.98 5.24
C ALA A 200 -2.31 6.00 4.17
N ALA A 201 -1.08 5.88 3.66
CA ALA A 201 -0.53 6.75 2.61
C ALA A 201 -1.06 6.42 1.21
N GLY A 202 -1.58 5.20 0.99
CA GLY A 202 -2.20 4.80 -0.27
C GLY A 202 -1.24 4.68 -1.46
N THR A 203 0.07 4.52 -1.22
CA THR A 203 1.11 4.47 -2.27
C THR A 203 1.59 3.07 -2.64
N GLY A 204 1.17 2.03 -1.91
CA GLY A 204 1.72 0.67 -2.05
C GLY A 204 1.67 0.11 -3.46
N VAL A 205 0.51 0.20 -4.12
CA VAL A 205 0.34 -0.28 -5.51
C VAL A 205 1.16 0.56 -6.49
N SER A 206 1.13 1.90 -6.39
CA SER A 206 1.93 2.77 -7.26
C SER A 206 3.42 2.44 -7.19
N ARG A 207 3.95 2.23 -5.98
CA ARG A 207 5.35 1.89 -5.78
C ARG A 207 5.72 0.53 -6.37
N LEU A 208 4.92 -0.50 -6.10
CA LEU A 208 5.11 -1.82 -6.72
C LEU A 208 5.07 -1.74 -8.25
N LEU A 209 4.12 -1.00 -8.81
CA LEU A 209 4.00 -0.84 -10.26
C LEU A 209 5.17 -0.05 -10.84
N THR A 210 5.70 0.96 -10.15
CA THR A 210 6.94 1.63 -10.55
C THR A 210 8.11 0.64 -10.56
N ASP A 211 8.30 -0.18 -9.52
CA ASP A 211 9.36 -1.21 -9.52
C ASP A 211 9.23 -2.16 -10.74
N VAL A 212 8.02 -2.67 -11.00
CA VAL A 212 7.73 -3.57 -12.11
C VAL A 212 7.96 -2.89 -13.46
N GLU A 213 7.44 -1.68 -13.65
CA GLU A 213 7.61 -0.90 -14.87
C GLU A 213 9.09 -0.64 -15.16
N ARG A 214 9.84 -0.14 -14.17
CA ARG A 214 11.27 0.14 -14.33
C ARG A 214 12.06 -1.13 -14.67
N LEU A 215 11.76 -2.25 -14.00
CA LEU A 215 12.39 -3.53 -14.31
C LEU A 215 12.06 -4.00 -15.73
N CYS A 216 10.78 -4.05 -16.09
CA CYS A 216 10.34 -4.62 -17.36
C CYS A 216 10.71 -3.76 -18.57
N MET A 217 10.59 -2.45 -18.45
CA MET A 217 10.71 -1.54 -19.59
C MET A 217 12.12 -0.99 -19.80
N VAL A 218 12.98 -1.03 -18.78
CA VAL A 218 14.32 -0.44 -18.85
C VAL A 218 15.39 -1.44 -18.46
N HIS A 219 15.38 -1.92 -17.22
CA HIS A 219 16.53 -2.61 -16.66
C HIS A 219 16.71 -4.04 -17.19
N VAL A 220 15.67 -4.87 -17.14
CA VAL A 220 15.76 -6.27 -17.60
C VAL A 220 16.16 -6.38 -19.07
N PRO A 221 15.57 -5.63 -20.03
CA PRO A 221 16.01 -5.67 -21.42
C PRO A 221 17.49 -5.32 -21.60
N GLN A 222 17.96 -4.24 -20.93
CA GLN A 222 19.36 -3.82 -20.99
C GLN A 222 20.31 -4.84 -20.37
N TRP A 223 19.95 -5.41 -19.23
CA TRP A 223 20.78 -6.41 -18.56
C TRP A 223 20.87 -7.72 -19.35
N MET A 224 19.80 -8.10 -20.04
CA MET A 224 19.78 -9.33 -20.83
C MET A 224 20.58 -9.20 -22.15
N ALA A 225 20.85 -7.97 -22.62
CA ALA A 225 21.63 -7.68 -23.83
C ALA A 225 23.13 -8.02 -23.72
N SER A 226 23.65 -8.21 -22.51
CA SER A 226 25.03 -8.66 -22.28
C SER A 226 25.08 -9.84 -21.30
N PRO A 227 26.16 -10.65 -21.32
CA PRO A 227 26.35 -11.74 -20.35
C PRO A 227 26.37 -11.25 -18.89
N GLY A 228 26.15 -12.19 -17.96
CA GLY A 228 26.19 -11.92 -16.53
C GLY A 228 25.07 -11.03 -16.00
N MET A 229 25.02 -10.98 -14.67
CA MET A 229 24.11 -10.23 -13.82
C MET A 229 24.88 -9.70 -12.60
N ALA A 230 26.06 -9.13 -12.83
CA ALA A 230 26.90 -8.57 -11.78
C ALA A 230 26.20 -7.41 -11.03
N ALA A 231 26.65 -7.13 -9.81
CA ALA A 231 26.10 -6.13 -8.91
C ALA A 231 25.97 -4.73 -9.54
N ALA A 232 26.82 -4.38 -10.49
CA ALA A 232 26.72 -3.11 -11.23
C ALA A 232 25.42 -2.99 -12.05
N LYS A 233 24.97 -4.08 -12.68
CA LYS A 233 23.67 -4.13 -13.36
C LYS A 233 22.56 -3.90 -12.34
N ILE A 234 22.58 -4.68 -11.26
CA ILE A 234 21.58 -4.60 -10.19
C ILE A 234 21.54 -3.21 -9.53
N ALA A 235 22.70 -2.58 -9.33
CA ALA A 235 22.82 -1.23 -8.78
C ALA A 235 22.06 -0.20 -9.63
N ALA A 236 22.08 -0.33 -10.96
CA ALA A 236 21.36 0.58 -11.85
C ALA A 236 19.85 0.62 -11.60
N PHE A 237 19.24 -0.48 -11.12
CA PHE A 237 17.83 -0.48 -10.73
C PHE A 237 17.58 0.31 -9.44
N TYR A 238 18.42 0.12 -8.43
CA TYR A 238 18.27 0.84 -7.15
C TYR A 238 18.70 2.31 -7.24
N ASP A 239 19.55 2.64 -8.20
CA ASP A 239 19.99 4.00 -8.52
C ASP A 239 19.08 4.69 -9.56
N ASP A 240 17.99 4.03 -9.98
CA ASP A 240 17.02 4.62 -10.89
C ASP A 240 16.28 5.79 -10.23
N PRO A 241 16.34 7.01 -10.79
CA PRO A 241 15.78 8.20 -10.15
C PRO A 241 14.24 8.15 -10.05
N MET A 242 13.55 7.48 -10.97
CA MET A 242 12.09 7.32 -10.89
C MET A 242 11.71 6.38 -9.75
N LYS A 243 12.48 5.31 -9.56
CA LYS A 243 12.31 4.40 -8.42
C LYS A 243 12.54 5.15 -7.10
N GLN A 244 13.69 5.80 -6.96
CA GLN A 244 14.06 6.52 -5.73
C GLN A 244 13.01 7.59 -5.38
N ALA A 245 12.59 8.40 -6.35
CA ALA A 245 11.57 9.42 -6.12
C ALA A 245 10.22 8.83 -5.66
N MET A 246 9.83 7.66 -6.17
CA MET A 246 8.60 6.99 -5.74
C MET A 246 8.72 6.40 -4.33
N ASP A 247 9.87 5.79 -4.01
CA ASP A 247 10.15 5.23 -2.69
C ASP A 247 10.20 6.33 -1.61
N GLU A 248 10.93 7.42 -1.88
CA GLU A 248 11.03 8.59 -0.99
C GLU A 248 9.66 9.24 -0.77
N ARG A 249 8.91 9.48 -1.85
CA ARG A 249 7.54 10.01 -1.77
C ARG A 249 6.64 9.12 -0.91
N GLY A 250 6.81 7.80 -0.98
CA GLY A 250 6.09 6.86 -0.14
C GLY A 250 6.35 7.09 1.35
N LEU A 251 7.61 7.30 1.73
CA LEU A 251 8.03 7.59 3.10
C LEU A 251 7.55 8.97 3.57
N GLU A 252 7.72 10.00 2.73
CA GLU A 252 7.27 11.35 3.04
C GLU A 252 5.76 11.41 3.29
N LEU A 253 4.96 10.75 2.44
CA LEU A 253 3.52 10.68 2.63
C LEU A 253 3.16 9.90 3.90
N ALA A 254 3.86 8.80 4.20
CA ALA A 254 3.60 8.06 5.44
C ALA A 254 3.84 8.92 6.69
N ASN A 255 4.96 9.65 6.72
CA ASN A 255 5.28 10.59 7.80
C ASN A 255 4.26 11.73 7.86
N PHE A 256 3.95 12.33 6.72
CA PHE A 256 2.97 13.40 6.62
C PHE A 256 1.59 12.97 7.14
N ARG A 257 1.10 11.78 6.76
CA ARG A 257 -0.21 11.26 7.23
C ARG A 257 -0.20 11.10 8.74
N ARG A 258 0.83 10.46 9.30
CA ARG A 258 0.95 10.26 10.75
C ARG A 258 0.93 11.60 11.49
N SER A 259 1.83 12.51 11.14
CA SER A 259 1.91 13.82 11.80
C SER A 259 0.65 14.66 11.61
N LEU A 260 0.06 14.63 10.42
CA LEU A 260 -1.22 15.28 10.16
C LEU A 260 -2.32 14.72 11.04
N THR A 261 -2.29 13.44 11.44
CA THR A 261 -3.32 12.89 12.32
C THR A 261 -3.05 13.17 13.79
N ILE A 262 -1.83 12.91 14.30
CA ILE A 262 -1.60 12.83 15.76
C ILE A 262 -0.73 13.94 16.36
N ASP A 263 0.11 14.64 15.59
CA ASP A 263 1.04 15.61 16.18
C ASP A 263 0.31 16.87 16.66
N THR A 264 0.47 17.27 17.92
CA THR A 264 -0.31 18.35 18.54
C THR A 264 0.37 19.71 18.57
N ASP A 265 1.56 19.89 17.99
CA ASP A 265 2.22 21.20 17.96
C ASP A 265 1.47 22.22 17.10
N LEU A 266 1.78 23.51 17.30
CA LEU A 266 1.09 24.63 16.65
C LEU A 266 1.17 24.55 15.11
N ARG A 267 2.31 24.08 14.58
CA ARG A 267 2.52 23.93 13.13
C ARG A 267 1.56 22.90 12.56
N TRP A 268 1.43 21.73 13.20
CA TRP A 268 0.53 20.68 12.73
C TRP A 268 -0.95 20.98 12.98
N ARG A 269 -1.29 21.71 14.05
CA ARG A 269 -2.65 22.25 14.24
C ARG A 269 -3.06 23.16 13.08
N ALA A 270 -2.22 24.14 12.72
CA ALA A 270 -2.46 25.04 11.60
C ALA A 270 -2.54 24.27 10.26
N ARG A 271 -1.62 23.33 10.02
CA ARG A 271 -1.62 22.48 8.82
C ARG A 271 -2.87 21.63 8.68
N ARG A 272 -3.37 21.01 9.76
CA ARG A 272 -4.64 20.27 9.76
C ARG A 272 -5.80 21.17 9.37
N GLN A 273 -5.91 22.34 9.98
CA GLN A 273 -7.00 23.27 9.68
C GLN A 273 -6.99 23.68 8.21
N VAL A 274 -5.81 24.02 7.66
CA VAL A 274 -5.67 24.33 6.23
C VAL A 274 -6.03 23.13 5.36
N HIS A 275 -5.56 21.92 5.71
CA HIS A 275 -5.81 20.70 4.94
C HIS A 275 -7.31 20.39 4.83
N PHE A 276 -8.02 20.41 5.96
CA PHE A 276 -9.45 20.07 6.00
C PHE A 276 -10.33 21.20 5.44
N SER A 277 -9.97 22.47 5.65
CA SER A 277 -10.68 23.59 5.02
C SER A 277 -10.55 23.54 3.50
N ARG A 278 -9.35 23.25 2.96
CA ARG A 278 -9.16 23.06 1.51
C ARG A 278 -10.00 21.92 0.96
N ARG A 279 -10.09 20.79 1.67
CA ARG A 279 -10.94 19.66 1.27
C ARG A 279 -12.42 20.02 1.27
N ARG A 280 -12.91 20.73 2.29
CA ARG A 280 -14.30 21.21 2.35
C ARG A 280 -14.62 22.14 1.18
N ILE A 281 -13.74 23.11 0.90
CA ILE A 281 -13.91 24.02 -0.24
C ILE A 281 -13.95 23.24 -1.55
N LEU A 282 -13.01 22.30 -1.78
CA LEU A 282 -12.99 21.49 -2.99
C LEU A 282 -14.25 20.62 -3.14
N HIS A 283 -14.77 20.07 -2.04
CA HIS A 283 -16.01 19.30 -2.04
C HIS A 283 -17.23 20.16 -2.40
N GLU A 284 -17.33 21.38 -1.85
CA GLU A 284 -18.40 22.31 -2.23
C GLU A 284 -18.26 22.75 -3.69
N ILE A 285 -17.05 23.01 -4.18
CA ILE A 285 -16.82 23.28 -5.61
C ILE A 285 -17.26 22.10 -6.47
N ASP A 286 -16.98 20.85 -6.06
CA ASP A 286 -17.38 19.65 -6.81
C ASP A 286 -18.90 19.48 -6.87
N LYS A 287 -19.63 19.88 -5.83
CA LYS A 287 -21.11 19.89 -5.83
C LYS A 287 -21.70 20.91 -6.80
N PHE A 288 -21.09 22.09 -6.92
CA PHE A 288 -21.63 23.19 -7.73
C PHE A 288 -21.09 23.22 -9.18
N SER A 289 -19.87 22.74 -9.42
CA SER A 289 -19.24 22.72 -10.74
C SER A 289 -18.19 21.61 -10.87
N PRO A 290 -18.61 20.38 -11.24
CA PRO A 290 -17.71 19.23 -11.40
C PRO A 290 -16.61 19.47 -12.45
N SER A 291 -16.91 20.22 -13.52
CA SER A 291 -15.96 20.54 -14.59
C SER A 291 -14.85 21.49 -14.14
N PHE A 292 -15.16 22.45 -13.25
CA PHE A 292 -14.18 23.36 -12.68
C PHE A 292 -13.29 22.65 -11.64
N ALA A 293 -13.86 21.79 -10.81
CA ALA A 293 -13.11 20.96 -9.86
C ALA A 293 -12.11 20.02 -10.56
N ALA A 294 -12.50 19.44 -11.70
CA ALA A 294 -11.61 18.61 -12.52
C ALA A 294 -10.41 19.41 -13.07
N ARG A 295 -10.65 20.65 -13.53
CA ARG A 295 -9.62 21.56 -14.05
C ARG A 295 -8.63 22.00 -12.96
N LEU A 296 -9.13 22.30 -11.75
CA LEU A 296 -8.32 22.60 -10.56
C LEU A 296 -7.46 21.41 -10.09
N ARG A 297 -7.99 20.19 -10.19
CA ARG A 297 -7.24 18.96 -9.90
C ARG A 297 -6.14 18.71 -10.94
N GLY A 298 -6.39 19.04 -12.21
CA GLY A 298 -5.42 18.93 -13.32
C GLY A 298 -4.22 19.87 -13.20
N LEU A 299 -4.42 21.10 -12.69
CA LEU A 299 -3.37 22.11 -12.51
C LEU A 299 -2.26 21.73 -11.50
N LYS A 300 -2.44 20.64 -10.75
CA LYS A 300 -1.44 20.12 -9.79
C LYS A 300 -0.67 18.89 -10.27
N ARG A 301 -0.98 18.36 -11.46
CA ARG A 301 -0.12 17.35 -12.09
C ARG A 301 0.94 18.10 -12.92
N PRO A 302 2.24 17.89 -12.68
CA PRO A 302 3.22 18.23 -13.72
C PRO A 302 2.78 17.51 -15.00
N GLN A 303 2.74 18.24 -16.12
CA GLN A 303 2.62 17.61 -17.43
C GLN A 303 3.80 16.65 -17.56
N VAL A 304 3.52 15.35 -17.62
CA VAL A 304 4.46 14.40 -18.21
C VAL A 304 4.33 14.64 -19.70
N GLU A 305 5.25 15.42 -20.26
CA GLU A 305 5.42 15.50 -21.70
C GLU A 305 5.71 14.08 -22.21
N ALA A 306 4.86 13.61 -23.11
CA ALA A 306 5.14 12.41 -23.87
C ALA A 306 6.32 12.73 -24.79
N VAL A 307 7.47 12.14 -24.50
CA VAL A 307 8.60 12.13 -25.44
C VAL A 307 8.25 11.10 -26.51
N THR A 308 7.97 11.60 -27.72
CA THR A 308 7.93 10.86 -28.98
C THR A 308 9.24 10.16 -29.27
#